data_AF-A0A2N0HII1-F1
#
_entry.id   AF-A0A2N0HII1-F1
#
_cell.length_a   1.000
_cell.length_b   1.000
_cell.length_c   1.000
_cell.angle_alpha   90.00
_cell.angle_beta   90.00
_cell.angle_gamma   90.00
#
_symmetry.space_group_name_H-M   'P 1'
#
loop_
_entity.id
_entity.type
_entity.pdbx_description
1 polymer ?
#
loop_
_entity_poly.entity_id
_entity_poly.type
_entity_poly.pdbx_seq_one_letter_code
_entity_poly.pdbx_strand_id
1 'polypeptide(L)'
;MKKAKLFSVIFFLFQVIHCNAQKEEAQLEYQNDNLIKELGIGLVQLVNPNEKIILYSYSSCKTIKTNQAKIGKDIIPILNKPDYSIQFFICSEKNNKYFKIVTSIGKYAYIKPTQKYLYYDWYDFLKNQVTSIENKNISFNPLFDKMNGKVITIKNIQSDDEIEVIEIKGDWLNVKNTTLNKEYWIKWREKNNLLVYLNLLM
;
A
#
# COMPACT_ATOMS: atom_id res chain seq x y z
N MET A 1 -46.11 -17.39 -35.46
CA MET A 1 -44.83 -17.78 -34.82
C MET A 1 -43.80 -16.64 -34.72
N LYS A 2 -44.17 -15.40 -34.34
CA LYS A 2 -43.21 -14.27 -34.20
C LYS A 2 -43.04 -13.74 -32.76
N LYS A 3 -43.93 -14.10 -31.82
CA LYS A 3 -43.88 -13.63 -30.42
C LYS A 3 -42.88 -14.39 -29.54
N ALA A 4 -42.55 -15.65 -29.87
CA ALA A 4 -41.64 -16.47 -29.08
C ALA A 4 -40.15 -16.06 -29.21
N LYS A 5 -39.74 -15.50 -30.36
CA LYS A 5 -38.34 -15.05 -30.56
C LYS A 5 -38.02 -13.75 -29.81
N LEU A 6 -39.00 -12.86 -29.60
CA LEU A 6 -38.77 -11.59 -28.93
C LEU A 6 -38.52 -11.76 -27.41
N PHE A 7 -39.19 -12.74 -26.78
CA PHE A 7 -38.98 -13.08 -25.36
C PHE A 7 -37.60 -13.71 -25.10
N SER A 8 -37.08 -14.53 -26.03
CA SER A 8 -35.77 -15.15 -25.90
C SER A 8 -34.61 -14.16 -26.01
N VAL A 9 -34.72 -13.12 -26.86
CA VAL A 9 -33.69 -12.09 -27.01
C VAL A 9 -33.62 -11.16 -25.79
N ILE A 10 -34.75 -10.86 -25.15
CA ILE A 10 -34.80 -10.04 -23.94
C ILE A 10 -34.18 -10.79 -22.74
N PHE A 11 -34.40 -12.10 -22.61
CA PHE A 11 -33.81 -12.89 -21.53
C PHE A 11 -32.27 -13.03 -21.64
N PHE A 12 -31.75 -13.11 -22.87
CA PHE A 12 -30.30 -13.10 -23.12
C PHE A 12 -29.65 -11.75 -22.82
N LEU A 13 -30.32 -10.63 -23.15
CA LEU A 13 -29.83 -9.30 -22.79
C LEU A 13 -29.81 -9.07 -21.28
N PHE A 14 -30.79 -9.58 -20.52
CA PHE A 14 -30.78 -9.49 -19.06
C PHE A 14 -29.66 -10.30 -18.40
N GLN A 15 -29.30 -11.48 -18.95
CA GLN A 15 -28.18 -12.27 -18.44
C GLN A 15 -26.81 -11.69 -18.79
N VAL A 16 -26.65 -11.09 -19.98
CA VAL A 16 -25.39 -10.42 -20.36
C VAL A 16 -25.17 -9.13 -19.57
N ILE A 17 -26.25 -8.40 -19.24
CA ILE A 17 -26.16 -7.18 -18.42
C ILE A 17 -25.91 -7.51 -16.94
N HIS A 18 -26.39 -8.65 -16.42
CA HIS A 18 -26.11 -9.08 -15.03
C HIS A 18 -24.72 -9.71 -14.83
N CYS A 19 -23.99 -10.06 -15.90
CA CYS A 19 -22.68 -10.70 -15.77
C CYS A 19 -21.51 -9.70 -15.64
N ASN A 20 -21.67 -8.43 -16.06
CA ASN A 20 -20.56 -7.47 -16.14
C ASN A 20 -20.53 -6.39 -15.04
N ALA A 21 -21.31 -6.53 -13.96
CA ALA A 21 -21.36 -5.54 -12.88
C ALA A 21 -20.79 -6.05 -11.54
N GLN A 22 -20.19 -7.24 -11.49
CA GLN A 22 -19.32 -7.58 -10.37
C GLN A 22 -17.98 -6.90 -10.59
N LYS A 23 -17.73 -5.78 -9.88
CA LYS A 23 -16.37 -5.29 -9.69
C LYS A 23 -15.53 -6.45 -9.17
N GLU A 24 -14.66 -6.95 -10.03
CA GLU A 24 -13.69 -7.98 -9.72
C GLU A 24 -12.83 -7.50 -8.54
N GLU A 25 -12.59 -8.39 -7.59
CA GLU A 25 -11.74 -8.12 -6.45
C GLU A 25 -10.29 -8.03 -6.93
N ALA A 26 -9.56 -7.00 -6.49
CA ALA A 26 -8.17 -6.85 -6.89
C ALA A 26 -7.35 -8.04 -6.38
N GLN A 27 -6.52 -8.62 -7.25
CA GLN A 27 -5.49 -9.56 -6.81
C GLN A 27 -4.46 -8.78 -6.02
N LEU A 28 -4.34 -9.10 -4.73
CA LEU A 28 -3.43 -8.42 -3.82
C LEU A 28 -2.13 -9.19 -3.67
N GLU A 29 -1.04 -8.46 -3.71
CA GLU A 29 0.31 -8.92 -3.40
C GLU A 29 0.70 -8.50 -1.98
N TYR A 30 1.92 -8.86 -1.55
CA TYR A 30 2.48 -8.39 -0.29
C TYR A 30 2.53 -6.86 -0.24
N GLN A 31 3.02 -6.21 -1.31
CA GLN A 31 3.07 -4.77 -1.44
C GLN A 31 2.30 -4.33 -2.69
N ASN A 32 1.30 -3.45 -2.52
CA ASN A 32 0.33 -3.11 -3.56
C ASN A 32 0.46 -1.65 -4.05
N ASP A 33 1.66 -1.09 -4.07
CA ASP A 33 1.85 0.31 -4.48
C ASP A 33 1.48 0.58 -5.94
N ASN A 34 1.51 -0.44 -6.80
CA ASN A 34 0.99 -0.36 -8.18
C ASN A 34 -0.51 -0.04 -8.25
N LEU A 35 -1.28 -0.33 -7.19
CA LEU A 35 -2.72 -0.07 -7.10
C LEU A 35 -3.05 1.26 -6.39
N ILE A 36 -2.04 2.00 -5.94
CA ILE A 36 -2.16 3.19 -5.11
C ILE A 36 -1.48 4.39 -5.79
N LYS A 37 -2.14 5.56 -5.82
CA LYS A 37 -1.64 6.75 -6.54
C LYS A 37 -0.91 7.78 -5.69
N GLU A 38 -0.88 7.60 -4.38
CA GLU A 38 -0.26 8.53 -3.45
C GLU A 38 0.23 7.82 -2.19
N LEU A 39 1.28 8.38 -1.59
CA LEU A 39 1.86 7.85 -0.36
C LEU A 39 1.37 8.58 0.90
N GLY A 40 0.63 9.67 0.73
CA GLY A 40 0.07 10.43 1.84
C GLY A 40 1.14 10.90 2.83
N ILE A 41 0.72 11.03 4.09
CA ILE A 41 1.58 11.48 5.20
C ILE A 41 2.11 10.31 6.04
N GLY A 42 1.68 9.07 5.77
CA GLY A 42 2.07 7.89 6.53
C GLY A 42 1.08 6.75 6.34
N LEU A 43 1.08 5.81 7.29
CA LEU A 43 0.34 4.57 7.23
C LEU A 43 -0.56 4.40 8.46
N VAL A 44 -1.69 3.73 8.25
CA VAL A 44 -2.53 3.21 9.34
C VAL A 44 -2.50 1.69 9.29
N GLN A 45 -2.06 1.07 10.37
CA GLN A 45 -2.11 -0.37 10.57
C GLN A 45 -3.46 -0.77 11.15
N LEU A 46 -4.07 -1.83 10.64
CA LEU A 46 -5.07 -2.59 11.38
C LEU A 46 -4.36 -3.63 12.25
N VAL A 47 -4.40 -3.45 13.57
CA VAL A 47 -3.63 -4.27 14.53
C VAL A 47 -4.04 -5.75 14.49
N ASN A 48 -5.34 -6.02 14.32
CA ASN A 48 -5.86 -7.37 14.16
C ASN A 48 -6.64 -7.47 12.84
N PRO A 49 -6.05 -8.09 11.79
CA PRO A 49 -6.67 -8.18 10.46
C PRO A 49 -8.03 -8.90 10.40
N ASN A 50 -8.41 -9.64 11.44
CA ASN A 50 -9.72 -10.31 11.52
C ASN A 50 -10.85 -9.37 11.96
N GLU A 51 -10.53 -8.16 12.41
CA GLU A 51 -11.54 -7.21 12.84
C GLU A 51 -12.25 -6.51 11.68
N LYS A 52 -13.52 -6.15 11.91
CA LYS A 52 -14.31 -5.42 10.91
C LYS A 52 -13.79 -3.99 10.74
N ILE A 53 -13.59 -3.60 9.48
CA ILE A 53 -13.28 -2.22 9.09
C ILE A 53 -14.58 -1.50 8.73
N ILE A 54 -14.88 -0.40 9.42
CA ILE A 54 -15.99 0.48 9.09
C ILE A 54 -15.44 1.69 8.33
N LEU A 55 -15.94 1.89 7.12
CA LEU A 55 -15.61 3.04 6.29
C LEU A 55 -16.72 4.07 6.33
N TYR A 56 -16.34 5.33 6.46
CA TYR A 56 -17.23 6.48 6.39
C TYR A 56 -16.99 7.28 5.12
N SER A 57 -18.05 7.91 4.60
CA SER A 57 -17.99 8.74 3.38
C SER A 57 -17.43 10.14 3.65
N TYR A 58 -17.53 10.62 4.89
CA TYR A 58 -17.17 11.99 5.27
C TYR A 58 -16.32 12.01 6.55
N SER A 59 -15.53 13.06 6.69
CA SER A 59 -14.68 13.37 7.86
C SER A 59 -15.45 13.48 9.18
N SER A 60 -16.76 13.73 9.13
CA SER A 60 -17.61 13.72 10.33
C SER A 60 -17.83 12.32 10.91
N CYS A 61 -17.52 11.27 10.15
CA CYS A 61 -17.74 9.86 10.50
C CYS A 61 -19.18 9.58 10.98
N LYS A 62 -20.16 10.28 10.39
CA LYS A 62 -21.60 10.11 10.64
C LYS A 62 -22.29 9.22 9.59
N THR A 63 -21.88 9.32 8.33
CA THR A 63 -22.44 8.52 7.23
C THR A 63 -21.54 7.34 6.92
N ILE A 64 -22.05 6.14 7.15
CA ILE A 64 -21.35 4.89 6.86
C ILE A 64 -21.37 4.65 5.36
N LYS A 65 -20.18 4.50 4.78
CA LYS A 65 -19.97 4.04 3.40
C LYS A 65 -20.08 2.52 3.34
N THR A 66 -19.40 1.85 4.26
CA THR A 66 -19.38 0.38 4.39
C THR A 66 -19.24 0.00 5.87
N ASN A 67 -20.13 -0.85 6.38
CA ASN A 67 -20.10 -1.33 7.78
C ASN A 67 -19.09 -2.47 8.01
N GLN A 68 -18.65 -3.11 6.93
CA GLN A 68 -17.60 -4.11 6.91
C GLN A 68 -16.93 -4.08 5.53
N ALA A 69 -15.88 -3.27 5.41
CA ALA A 69 -15.14 -3.16 4.17
C ALA A 69 -14.43 -4.46 3.82
N LYS A 70 -14.53 -4.83 2.55
CA LYS A 70 -13.81 -5.96 1.96
C LYS A 70 -12.47 -5.48 1.45
N ILE A 71 -11.39 -6.07 1.97
CA ILE A 71 -10.03 -5.92 1.43
C ILE A 71 -10.04 -6.33 -0.05
N GLY A 72 -9.28 -5.64 -0.89
CA GLY A 72 -9.21 -5.91 -2.35
C GLY A 72 -10.40 -5.35 -3.15
N LYS A 73 -11.52 -5.01 -2.50
CA LYS A 73 -12.71 -4.45 -3.18
C LYS A 73 -13.06 -3.04 -2.72
N ASP A 74 -13.27 -2.85 -1.41
CA ASP A 74 -13.68 -1.57 -0.83
C ASP A 74 -12.46 -0.74 -0.39
N ILE A 75 -11.36 -1.41 -0.09
CA ILE A 75 -10.10 -0.83 0.39
C ILE A 75 -8.93 -1.70 -0.03
N ILE A 76 -7.82 -1.07 -0.43
CA ILE A 76 -6.59 -1.74 -0.83
C ILE A 76 -5.49 -1.39 0.18
N PRO A 77 -4.97 -2.35 0.94
CA PRO A 77 -3.81 -2.14 1.79
C PRO A 77 -2.55 -1.91 0.95
N ILE A 78 -1.67 -1.01 1.39
CA ILE A 78 -0.33 -0.88 0.79
C ILE A 78 0.53 -2.11 1.09
N LEU A 79 0.40 -2.68 2.28
CA LEU A 79 1.07 -3.92 2.69
C LEU A 79 0.03 -4.92 3.18
N ASN A 80 0.04 -6.13 2.64
CA ASN A 80 -1.00 -7.13 2.84
C ASN A 80 -0.40 -8.52 3.10
N LYS A 81 -0.29 -8.87 4.38
CA LYS A 81 0.04 -10.21 4.85
C LYS A 81 -0.65 -10.46 6.20
N PRO A 82 -1.98 -10.66 6.19
CA PRO A 82 -2.81 -10.65 7.40
C PRO A 82 -2.42 -11.76 8.39
N ASP A 83 -1.91 -12.90 7.92
CA ASP A 83 -1.44 -14.00 8.77
C ASP A 83 -0.27 -13.60 9.69
N TYR A 84 0.40 -12.49 9.38
CA TYR A 84 1.51 -11.92 10.14
C TYR A 84 1.13 -10.57 10.78
N SER A 85 -0.17 -10.25 10.86
CA SER A 85 -0.66 -8.95 11.35
C SER A 85 -0.15 -7.74 10.55
N ILE A 86 0.26 -7.97 9.29
CA ILE A 86 0.69 -6.92 8.36
C ILE A 86 -0.51 -6.53 7.52
N GLN A 87 -1.17 -5.45 7.91
CA GLN A 87 -2.19 -4.83 7.10
C GLN A 87 -2.16 -3.31 7.28
N PHE A 88 -1.51 -2.63 6.34
CA PHE A 88 -1.27 -1.19 6.39
C PHE A 88 -2.00 -0.50 5.24
N PHE A 89 -2.56 0.67 5.51
CA PHE A 89 -3.27 1.50 4.54
C PHE A 89 -2.62 2.88 4.45
N ILE A 90 -2.51 3.45 3.25
CA ILE A 90 -2.03 4.83 3.10
C ILE A 90 -2.99 5.79 3.81
N CYS A 91 -2.42 6.65 4.66
CA CYS A 91 -3.10 7.74 5.33
C CYS A 91 -2.70 9.06 4.70
N SER A 92 -3.66 9.73 4.07
CA SER A 92 -3.47 11.04 3.44
C SER A 92 -3.61 12.21 4.41
N GLU A 93 -4.37 12.01 5.49
CA GLU A 93 -4.66 13.03 6.49
C GLU A 93 -5.09 12.37 7.81
N LYS A 94 -4.68 12.95 8.95
CA LYS A 94 -5.13 12.50 10.27
C LYS A 94 -5.49 13.66 11.18
N ASN A 95 -6.44 13.40 12.08
CA ASN A 95 -6.67 14.19 13.28
C ASN A 95 -7.30 13.30 14.36
N ASN A 96 -7.77 13.91 15.45
CA ASN A 96 -8.40 13.18 16.56
C ASN A 96 -9.75 12.53 16.22
N LYS A 97 -10.40 12.89 15.10
CA LYS A 97 -11.72 12.38 14.69
C LYS A 97 -11.64 11.31 13.60
N TYR A 98 -10.61 11.34 12.76
CA TYR A 98 -10.47 10.40 11.64
C TYR A 98 -9.03 10.20 11.17
N PHE A 99 -8.86 9.06 10.48
CA PHE A 99 -7.85 8.83 9.47
C PHE A 99 -8.50 8.86 8.09
N LYS A 100 -7.98 9.67 7.17
CA LYS A 100 -8.41 9.71 5.77
C LYS A 100 -7.51 8.79 4.96
N ILE A 101 -8.06 7.64 4.61
CA ILE A 101 -7.32 6.55 3.98
C ILE A 101 -7.57 6.50 2.47
N VAL A 102 -6.56 6.05 1.73
CA VAL A 102 -6.68 5.75 0.31
C VAL A 102 -7.29 4.36 0.15
N THR A 103 -8.40 4.26 -0.57
CA THR A 103 -9.14 3.00 -0.77
C THR A 103 -8.81 2.31 -2.08
N SER A 104 -8.54 3.08 -3.12
CA SER A 104 -8.15 2.64 -4.47
C SER A 104 -7.76 3.90 -5.26
N ILE A 105 -7.29 3.74 -6.50
CA ILE A 105 -6.92 4.82 -7.42
C ILE A 105 -7.81 6.09 -7.26
N GLY A 106 -7.25 7.11 -6.61
CA GLY A 106 -7.85 8.44 -6.42
C GLY A 106 -9.08 8.51 -5.50
N LYS A 107 -9.39 7.45 -4.74
CA LYS A 107 -10.57 7.39 -3.88
C LYS A 107 -10.21 7.31 -2.41
N TYR A 108 -10.98 8.04 -1.61
CA TYR A 108 -10.81 8.11 -0.17
C TYR A 108 -11.99 7.50 0.60
N ALA A 109 -11.70 7.12 1.83
CA ALA A 109 -12.68 6.91 2.89
C ALA A 109 -12.10 7.38 4.22
N TYR A 110 -12.95 7.38 5.25
CA TYR A 110 -12.56 7.79 6.59
C TYR A 110 -12.75 6.63 7.56
N ILE A 111 -11.80 6.47 8.49
CA ILE A 111 -11.85 5.51 9.59
C ILE A 111 -11.76 6.29 10.90
N LYS A 112 -12.51 5.88 11.93
CA LYS A 112 -12.39 6.47 13.27
C LYS A 112 -11.13 5.98 13.99
N PRO A 113 -10.35 6.86 14.65
CA PRO A 113 -9.23 6.44 15.48
C PRO A 113 -9.77 5.65 16.67
N THR A 114 -9.34 4.40 16.78
CA THR A 114 -9.66 3.50 17.90
C THR A 114 -8.42 2.65 18.18
N GLN A 115 -8.42 1.88 19.27
CA GLN A 115 -7.30 0.99 19.62
C GLN A 115 -6.99 -0.08 18.55
N LYS A 116 -7.91 -0.30 17.60
CA LYS A 116 -7.74 -1.21 16.45
C LYS A 116 -6.72 -0.69 15.45
N TYR A 117 -6.45 0.61 15.46
CA TYR A 117 -5.67 1.30 14.45
C TYR A 117 -4.48 2.02 15.05
N LEU A 118 -3.30 1.75 14.51
CA LEU A 118 -2.07 2.48 14.83
C LEU A 118 -1.64 3.31 13.64
N TYR A 119 -1.28 4.57 13.87
CA TYR A 119 -0.74 5.43 12.84
C TYR A 119 0.78 5.52 12.97
N TYR A 120 1.47 5.44 11.84
CA TYR A 120 2.89 5.71 11.70
C TYR A 120 3.07 6.76 10.62
N ASP A 121 3.88 7.78 10.86
CA ASP A 121 4.39 8.54 9.73
C ASP A 121 5.44 7.70 8.96
N TRP A 122 5.83 8.16 7.78
CA TRP A 122 6.79 7.41 6.97
C TRP A 122 8.16 7.25 7.63
N TYR A 123 8.61 8.24 8.41
CA TYR A 123 9.90 8.18 9.07
C TYR A 123 9.88 7.08 10.15
N ASP A 124 8.89 7.12 11.04
CA ASP A 124 8.74 6.14 12.12
C ASP A 124 8.51 4.74 11.56
N PHE A 125 7.75 4.61 10.48
CA PHE A 125 7.49 3.33 9.83
C PHE A 125 8.77 2.73 9.24
N LEU A 126 9.47 3.49 8.39
CA LEU A 126 10.69 3.05 7.72
C LEU A 126 11.82 2.75 8.72
N LYS A 127 11.89 3.49 9.83
CA LYS A 127 12.95 3.30 10.82
C LYS A 127 12.68 2.16 11.79
N ASN A 128 11.43 2.00 12.22
CA ASN A 128 11.11 1.14 13.37
C ASN A 128 10.27 -0.09 13.03
N GLN A 129 9.65 -0.15 11.85
CA GLN A 129 8.77 -1.27 11.47
C GLN A 129 9.37 -2.11 10.34
N VAL A 130 10.08 -1.48 9.41
CA VAL A 130 10.74 -2.16 8.28
C VAL A 130 12.00 -2.87 8.78
N THR A 131 12.09 -4.17 8.50
CA THR A 131 13.24 -5.03 8.85
C THR A 131 14.30 -5.03 7.75
N SER A 132 13.87 -4.98 6.49
CA SER A 132 14.76 -4.92 5.33
C SER A 132 14.09 -4.17 4.18
N ILE A 133 14.89 -3.61 3.27
CA ILE A 133 14.39 -3.02 2.03
C ILE A 133 15.06 -3.66 0.82
N GLU A 134 14.33 -3.73 -0.30
CA GLU A 134 14.93 -4.14 -1.57
C GLU A 134 14.69 -3.04 -2.61
N ASN A 135 15.68 -2.78 -3.45
CA ASN A 135 15.54 -1.81 -4.52
C ASN A 135 14.77 -2.44 -5.68
N LYS A 136 13.61 -1.86 -6.03
CA LYS A 136 12.76 -2.40 -7.11
C LYS A 136 13.45 -2.40 -8.46
N ASN A 137 14.29 -1.39 -8.70
CA ASN A 137 15.00 -1.27 -9.96
C ASN A 137 16.25 -0.39 -9.81
N ILE A 138 17.42 -1.04 -9.69
CA ILE A 138 18.72 -0.35 -9.56
C ILE A 138 19.03 0.53 -10.77
N SER A 139 18.50 0.23 -11.97
CA SER A 139 18.73 1.07 -13.16
C SER A 139 18.00 2.40 -13.08
N PHE A 140 16.81 2.45 -12.47
CA PHE A 140 16.03 3.68 -12.28
C PHE A 140 16.27 4.35 -10.92
N ASN A 141 16.71 3.60 -9.92
CA ASN A 141 17.06 4.08 -8.58
C ASN A 141 18.47 3.59 -8.24
N PRO A 142 19.52 4.18 -8.83
CA PRO A 142 20.89 3.72 -8.62
C PRO A 142 21.36 3.91 -7.17
N LEU A 143 22.46 3.24 -6.83
CA LEU A 143 23.10 3.38 -5.52
C LEU A 143 24.03 4.60 -5.55
N PHE A 144 24.07 5.36 -4.46
CA PHE A 144 24.89 6.56 -4.34
C PHE A 144 25.86 6.48 -3.16
N ASP A 145 27.02 7.11 -3.27
CA ASP A 145 27.97 7.26 -2.16
C ASP A 145 27.44 8.20 -1.05
N LYS A 146 26.62 9.19 -1.43
CA LYS A 146 25.89 10.12 -0.56
C LYS A 146 24.62 10.62 -1.26
N MET A 147 23.73 11.29 -0.52
CA MET A 147 22.57 11.95 -1.13
C MET A 147 22.98 12.87 -2.28
N ASN A 148 22.35 12.71 -3.44
CA ASN A 148 22.68 13.44 -4.68
C ASN A 148 24.18 13.35 -5.07
N GLY A 149 24.86 12.28 -4.66
CA GLY A 149 26.27 12.05 -4.90
C GLY A 149 26.57 11.38 -6.23
N LYS A 150 27.69 10.66 -6.28
CA LYS A 150 28.06 9.86 -7.44
C LYS A 150 27.37 8.51 -7.37
N VAL A 151 26.92 8.03 -8.52
CA VAL A 151 26.45 6.65 -8.66
C VAL A 151 27.62 5.70 -8.42
N ILE A 152 27.39 4.67 -7.60
CA ILE A 152 28.35 3.62 -7.31
C ILE A 152 27.81 2.26 -7.75
N THR A 153 28.73 1.33 -7.98
CA THR A 153 28.40 -0.06 -8.27
C THR A 153 29.02 -0.96 -7.21
N ILE A 154 28.19 -1.79 -6.59
CA ILE A 154 28.62 -2.81 -5.65
C ILE A 154 28.56 -4.14 -6.40
N LYS A 155 29.70 -4.85 -6.45
CA LYS A 155 29.75 -6.18 -7.06
C LYS A 155 28.98 -7.18 -6.21
N ASN A 156 28.30 -8.12 -6.87
CA ASN A 156 27.62 -9.25 -6.24
C ASN A 156 26.43 -8.89 -5.35
N ILE A 157 25.78 -7.74 -5.55
CA ILE A 157 24.50 -7.46 -4.90
C ILE A 157 23.46 -8.48 -5.38
N GLN A 158 22.77 -9.12 -4.46
CA GLN A 158 21.70 -10.08 -4.73
C GLN A 158 20.36 -9.54 -4.25
N SER A 159 19.27 -10.09 -4.76
CA SER A 159 17.91 -9.71 -4.34
C SER A 159 17.57 -10.16 -2.91
N ASP A 160 18.25 -11.20 -2.41
CA ASP A 160 18.08 -11.74 -1.06
C ASP A 160 19.09 -11.16 -0.05
N ASP A 161 19.85 -10.13 -0.43
CA ASP A 161 20.70 -9.42 0.52
C ASP A 161 19.86 -8.72 1.59
N GLU A 162 20.30 -8.84 2.84
CA GLU A 162 19.70 -8.12 3.95
C GLU A 162 20.18 -6.65 3.93
N ILE A 163 19.25 -5.71 3.88
CA ILE A 163 19.55 -4.28 3.75
C ILE A 163 18.80 -3.51 4.85
N GLU A 164 19.56 -3.02 5.83
CA GLU A 164 19.04 -2.28 6.98
C GLU A 164 18.99 -0.76 6.70
N VAL A 165 17.94 -0.09 7.19
CA VAL A 165 17.83 1.38 7.16
C VAL A 165 18.59 2.01 8.32
N ILE A 166 19.71 2.66 8.01
CA ILE A 166 20.56 3.35 8.98
C ILE A 166 20.03 4.76 9.26
N GLU A 167 19.80 5.54 8.22
CA GLU A 167 19.39 6.94 8.33
C GLU A 167 18.33 7.30 7.27
N ILE A 168 17.40 8.19 7.63
CA ILE A 168 16.38 8.71 6.72
C ILE A 168 16.54 10.23 6.62
N LYS A 169 16.70 10.75 5.40
CA LYS A 169 16.77 12.18 5.13
C LYS A 169 15.87 12.55 3.95
N GLY A 170 14.66 13.02 4.24
CA GLY A 170 13.65 13.32 3.23
C GLY A 170 13.31 12.06 2.43
N ASP A 171 13.54 12.11 1.12
CA ASP A 171 13.25 11.00 0.20
C ASP A 171 14.39 9.96 0.10
N TRP A 172 15.45 10.14 0.89
CA TRP A 172 16.67 9.33 0.86
C TRP A 172 16.80 8.43 2.08
N LEU A 173 17.33 7.23 1.85
CA LEU A 173 17.78 6.29 2.87
C LEU A 173 19.28 6.09 2.75
N ASN A 174 20.00 6.25 3.86
CA ASN A 174 21.29 5.59 4.03
C ASN A 174 21.02 4.17 4.50
N VAL A 175 21.53 3.20 3.77
CA VAL A 175 21.30 1.79 4.06
C VAL A 175 22.60 1.02 4.15
N LYS A 176 22.57 -0.05 4.94
CA LYS A 176 23.66 -1.00 5.07
C LYS A 176 23.20 -2.34 4.53
N ASN A 177 23.81 -2.79 3.44
CA ASN A 177 23.77 -4.18 3.06
C ASN A 177 24.61 -4.97 4.08
N THR A 178 23.97 -5.72 4.97
CA THR A 178 24.60 -6.46 6.05
C THR A 178 25.34 -7.68 5.53
N THR A 179 24.83 -8.32 4.47
CA THR A 179 25.48 -9.45 3.77
C THR A 179 26.86 -9.09 3.25
N LEU A 180 26.99 -7.94 2.58
CA LEU A 180 28.22 -7.46 1.96
C LEU A 180 29.02 -6.49 2.84
N ASN A 181 28.44 -6.09 3.97
CA ASN A 181 28.95 -5.03 4.86
C ASN A 181 29.31 -3.75 4.09
N LYS A 182 28.37 -3.25 3.29
CA LYS A 182 28.51 -2.03 2.50
C LYS A 182 27.39 -1.05 2.78
N GLU A 183 27.75 0.22 2.92
CA GLU A 183 26.81 1.32 3.11
C GLU A 183 26.69 2.16 1.83
N TYR A 184 25.48 2.61 1.55
CA TYR A 184 25.16 3.43 0.39
C TYR A 184 23.81 4.11 0.54
N TRP A 185 23.56 5.09 -0.32
CA TRP A 185 22.33 5.86 -0.34
C TRP A 185 21.44 5.46 -1.51
N ILE A 186 20.14 5.34 -1.26
CA ILE A 186 19.10 5.17 -2.28
C ILE A 186 17.91 6.07 -1.98
N LYS A 187 17.08 6.34 -2.99
CA LYS A 187 15.77 6.94 -2.74
C LYS A 187 14.76 5.86 -2.36
N TRP A 188 13.93 6.11 -1.36
CA TRP A 188 12.80 5.21 -1.04
C TRP A 188 11.53 5.59 -1.78
N ARG A 189 11.41 6.86 -2.18
CA ARG A 189 10.31 7.34 -3.01
C ARG A 189 10.76 8.37 -4.02
N GLU A 190 9.92 8.55 -5.03
CA GLU A 190 9.93 9.72 -5.88
C GLU A 190 8.49 10.19 -6.10
N LYS A 191 8.17 11.41 -5.65
CA LYS A 191 6.80 11.92 -5.58
C LYS A 191 5.90 10.94 -4.82
N ASN A 192 5.01 10.26 -5.53
CA ASN A 192 4.02 9.32 -5.00
C ASN A 192 4.35 7.85 -5.27
N ASN A 193 5.55 7.54 -5.78
CA ASN A 193 5.95 6.19 -6.11
C ASN A 193 6.96 5.66 -5.08
N LEU A 194 6.73 4.46 -4.56
CA LEU A 194 7.74 3.74 -3.79
C LEU A 194 8.77 3.12 -4.74
N LEU A 195 10.04 3.40 -4.51
CA LEU A 195 11.16 2.86 -5.29
C LEU A 195 11.77 1.59 -4.66
N VAL A 196 11.25 1.18 -3.51
CA VAL A 196 11.71 0.03 -2.73
C VAL A 196 10.56 -0.91 -2.39
N TYR A 197 10.87 -2.19 -2.23
CA TYR A 197 10.04 -3.13 -1.49
C TYR A 197 10.36 -2.98 0.01
N LEU A 198 9.32 -3.00 0.83
CA LEU A 198 9.38 -2.78 2.28
C LEU A 198 9.11 -4.10 2.98
N ASN A 199 10.13 -4.78 3.48
CA ASN A 199 9.98 -6.04 4.19
C ASN A 199 9.84 -5.79 5.69
N LEU A 200 8.82 -6.37 6.30
CA LEU A 200 8.54 -6.30 7.75
C LEU A 200 8.76 -7.66 8.43
N LEU A 201 9.13 -8.67 7.64
CA LEU A 201 9.46 -10.00 8.10
C LEU A 201 10.97 -10.15 8.07
N MET A 202 11.51 -10.81 9.09
CA MET A 202 12.87 -11.34 9.05
C MET A 202 12.86 -12.70 8.37
#